data_AF-A0A3M2BEH1-F1
#
_entry.id   AF-A0A3M2BEH1-F1
#
_cell.length_a   1.000
_cell.length_b   1.000
_cell.length_c   1.000
_cell.angle_alpha   90.00
_cell.angle_beta   90.00
_cell.angle_gamma   90.00
#
_symmetry.space_group_name_H-M   'P 1'
#
loop_
_entity.id
_entity.type
_entity.pdbx_description
1 polymer ?
#
loop_
_entity_poly.entity_id
_entity_poly.type
_entity_poly.pdbx_seq_one_letter_code
_entity_poly.pdbx_strand_id
1 'polypeptide(L)'
;MSVFLGIVVRTLGAGALFWAIFPVWLSLFWSVQGYPPTLRDLPRWYMLGAFNIAPMAAMVLVSPVAVGAAYWAARLPARRVFRKPAVIAAMLYMFLTPPMAYALLLVYADMWQYRAWDMIIPTLVRAYLMLAPACGVVGGLIGWSFKQ
;
A
#
# COMPACT_ATOMS: atom_id res chain seq x y z
N MET A 1 -2.95 -21.05 15.55
CA MET A 1 -1.89 -20.43 14.73
C MET A 1 -1.05 -19.54 15.64
N SER A 2 0.29 -19.64 15.64
CA SER A 2 1.13 -18.81 16.50
C SER A 2 1.04 -17.33 16.09
N VAL A 3 1.21 -16.40 17.05
CA VAL A 3 1.16 -14.94 16.80
C VAL A 3 2.15 -14.55 15.70
N PHE A 4 3.35 -15.13 15.73
CA PHE A 4 4.38 -14.94 14.71
C PHE A 4 3.90 -15.33 13.31
N LEU A 5 3.33 -16.53 13.15
CA LEU A 5 2.80 -16.98 11.86
C LEU A 5 1.65 -16.09 11.38
N GLY A 6 0.82 -15.59 12.30
CA GLY A 6 -0.24 -14.63 11.99
C GLY A 6 0.27 -13.27 11.49
N ILE A 7 1.44 -12.81 11.95
CA ILE A 7 2.09 -11.57 11.48
C ILE A 7 2.71 -11.78 10.10
N VAL A 8 3.41 -12.91 9.90
CA VAL A 8 4.04 -13.24 8.61
C VAL A 8 2.99 -13.35 7.50
N VAL A 9 1.89 -14.06 7.76
CA VAL A 9 0.79 -14.21 6.80
C VAL A 9 0.16 -12.86 6.44
N ARG A 10 -0.06 -11.97 7.41
CA ARG A 10 -0.60 -10.63 7.13
C ARG A 10 0.38 -9.74 6.38
N THR A 11 1.68 -9.91 6.62
CA THR A 11 2.75 -9.17 5.95
C THR A 11 2.84 -9.57 4.47
N LEU A 12 2.92 -10.86 4.17
CA LEU A 12 2.90 -11.36 2.79
C LEU A 12 1.55 -11.10 2.12
N GLY A 13 0.46 -11.28 2.87
CA GLY A 13 -0.90 -11.00 2.44
C GLY A 13 -1.11 -9.54 2.05
N ALA A 14 -0.39 -8.58 2.64
CA ALA A 14 -0.47 -7.17 2.25
C ALA A 14 -0.05 -6.93 0.80
N GLY A 15 1.04 -7.57 0.36
CA GLY A 15 1.48 -7.50 -1.03
C GLY A 15 0.47 -8.14 -1.99
N ALA A 16 -0.06 -9.31 -1.64
CA ALA A 16 -1.05 -10.01 -2.45
C ALA A 16 -2.39 -9.24 -2.55
N LEU A 17 -2.86 -8.69 -1.42
CA LEU A 17 -4.05 -7.83 -1.39
C LEU A 17 -3.86 -6.56 -2.20
N PHE A 18 -2.67 -5.94 -2.13
CA PHE A 18 -2.35 -4.78 -2.95
C PHE A 18 -2.43 -5.13 -4.45
N TRP A 19 -1.81 -6.24 -4.86
CA TRP A 19 -1.87 -6.72 -6.25
C TRP A 19 -3.30 -6.94 -6.74
N ALA A 20 -4.20 -7.42 -5.88
CA ALA A 20 -5.62 -7.59 -6.22
C ALA A 20 -6.41 -6.26 -6.26
N ILE A 21 -6.15 -5.34 -5.33
CA ILE A 21 -6.92 -4.10 -5.17
C ILE A 21 -6.45 -3.00 -6.13
N PHE A 22 -5.16 -2.93 -6.41
CA PHE A 22 -4.59 -1.81 -7.15
C PHE A 22 -5.13 -1.67 -8.58
N PRO A 23 -5.25 -2.73 -9.39
CA PRO A 23 -5.88 -2.63 -10.72
C PRO A 23 -7.36 -2.24 -10.67
N VAL A 24 -8.09 -2.66 -9.63
CA VAL A 24 -9.49 -2.23 -9.43
C VAL A 24 -9.56 -0.72 -9.15
N TRP A 25 -8.65 -0.22 -8.31
CA TRP A 25 -8.51 1.21 -8.08
C TRP A 25 -8.15 1.98 -9.36
N LEU A 26 -7.19 1.49 -10.15
CA LEU A 26 -6.85 2.09 -11.45
C LEU A 26 -8.06 2.15 -12.37
N SER A 27 -8.90 1.12 -12.39
CA SER A 27 -10.12 1.12 -13.19
C SER A 27 -11.05 2.28 -12.83
N LEU A 28 -11.27 2.50 -11.54
CA LEU A 28 -12.09 3.60 -11.04
C LEU A 28 -11.45 4.96 -11.31
N PHE A 29 -10.16 5.08 -11.03
CA PHE A 29 -9.39 6.30 -11.19
C PHE A 29 -9.43 6.81 -12.64
N TRP A 30 -9.19 5.94 -13.62
CA TRP A 30 -9.22 6.33 -15.02
C TRP A 30 -10.63 6.58 -15.56
N SER A 31 -11.63 5.82 -15.09
CA SER A 31 -13.03 6.04 -15.45
C SER A 31 -13.53 7.42 -15.05
N VAL A 32 -13.19 7.89 -13.84
CA VAL A 32 -13.58 9.23 -13.35
C VAL A 32 -12.94 10.36 -14.18
N GLN A 33 -11.82 10.09 -14.84
CA GLN A 33 -11.14 11.05 -15.73
C GLN A 33 -11.64 10.99 -17.19
N GLY A 34 -12.65 10.18 -17.49
CA GLY A 34 -13.18 10.02 -18.85
C GLY A 34 -12.41 9.01 -19.71
N TYR A 35 -11.54 8.19 -19.12
CA TYR A 35 -10.78 7.14 -19.80
C TYR A 35 -11.16 5.76 -19.24
N PRO A 36 -12.39 5.27 -19.46
CA PRO A 36 -12.82 3.98 -18.93
C PRO A 36 -11.92 2.86 -19.49
N PRO A 37 -11.36 1.99 -18.63
CA PRO A 37 -10.48 0.92 -19.06
C PRO A 37 -11.24 -0.17 -19.80
N THR A 38 -10.53 -0.87 -20.68
CA THR A 38 -11.02 -2.03 -21.42
C THR A 38 -10.50 -3.33 -20.80
N LEU A 39 -11.09 -4.47 -21.18
CA LEU A 39 -10.59 -5.78 -20.77
C LEU A 39 -9.14 -6.06 -21.20
N ARG A 40 -8.61 -5.31 -22.18
CA ARG A 40 -7.21 -5.43 -22.64
C ARG A 40 -6.22 -4.75 -21.70
N ASP A 41 -6.69 -3.83 -20.85
CA ASP A 41 -5.84 -3.09 -19.91
C ASP A 41 -5.57 -3.91 -18.64
N LEU A 42 -6.55 -4.72 -18.22
CA LEU A 42 -6.45 -5.54 -17.01
C LEU A 42 -5.22 -6.47 -16.99
N PRO A 43 -4.93 -7.29 -18.03
CA PRO A 43 -3.74 -8.14 -18.03
C PRO A 43 -2.44 -7.35 -17.87
N ARG A 44 -2.36 -6.15 -18.46
CA ARG A 44 -1.19 -5.27 -18.35
C ARG A 44 -1.03 -4.73 -16.94
N TRP A 45 -2.12 -4.39 -16.28
CA TRP A 45 -2.10 -3.91 -14.90
C TRP A 45 -1.84 -5.00 -13.86
N TYR A 46 -2.14 -6.26 -14.16
CA TYR A 46 -1.78 -7.40 -13.32
C TYR A 46 -0.39 -7.98 -13.61
N MET A 47 0.23 -7.61 -14.74
CA MET A 47 1.54 -8.11 -15.13
C MET A 47 2.59 -7.77 -14.06
N LEU A 48 3.41 -8.76 -13.70
CA LEU A 48 4.49 -8.57 -12.75
C LEU A 48 5.64 -7.81 -13.44
N GLY A 49 5.74 -6.52 -13.13
CA GLY A 49 6.83 -5.63 -13.55
C GLY A 49 7.20 -4.69 -12.40
N ALA A 50 8.27 -3.92 -12.58
CA ALA A 50 8.81 -3.04 -11.53
C ALA A 50 7.74 -2.13 -10.89
N PHE A 51 6.81 -1.60 -11.70
CA PHE A 51 5.72 -0.73 -11.24
C PHE A 51 4.65 -1.42 -10.38
N ASN A 52 4.56 -2.76 -10.40
CA ASN A 52 3.69 -3.52 -9.49
C ASN A 52 4.49 -4.15 -8.34
N ILE A 53 5.68 -4.68 -8.65
CA ILE A 53 6.53 -5.34 -7.67
C ILE A 53 7.02 -4.35 -6.61
N ALA A 54 7.42 -3.13 -6.99
CA ALA A 54 7.94 -2.16 -6.02
C ALA A 54 6.89 -1.74 -4.98
N PRO A 55 5.63 -1.38 -5.35
CA PRO A 55 4.58 -1.18 -4.36
C PRO A 55 4.25 -2.42 -3.52
N MET A 56 4.22 -3.62 -4.10
CA MET A 56 4.00 -4.86 -3.33
C MET A 56 5.11 -5.09 -2.30
N ALA A 57 6.38 -4.96 -2.71
CA ALA A 57 7.52 -5.09 -1.83
C ALA A 57 7.51 -4.00 -0.75
N ALA A 58 7.18 -2.76 -1.11
CA ALA A 58 7.00 -1.67 -0.16
C ALA A 58 5.91 -1.98 0.87
N MET A 59 4.77 -2.55 0.47
CA MET A 59 3.73 -3.00 1.40
C MET A 59 4.32 -4.01 2.38
N VAL A 60 5.01 -5.04 1.90
CA VAL A 60 5.63 -6.07 2.76
C VAL A 60 6.65 -5.45 3.72
N LEU A 61 7.46 -4.49 3.27
CA LEU A 61 8.45 -3.81 4.12
C LEU A 61 7.81 -2.91 5.19
N VAL A 62 6.70 -2.25 4.87
CA VAL A 62 5.94 -1.40 5.80
C VAL A 62 5.11 -2.24 6.79
N SER A 63 4.74 -3.46 6.40
CA SER A 63 3.84 -4.32 7.15
C SER A 63 4.24 -4.55 8.61
N PRO A 64 5.49 -4.81 9.00
CA PRO A 64 5.84 -5.03 10.41
C PRO A 64 5.45 -3.84 11.30
N VAL A 65 5.67 -2.62 10.80
CA VAL A 65 5.30 -1.37 11.50
C VAL A 65 3.78 -1.21 11.56
N ALA A 66 3.11 -1.35 10.42
CA ALA A 66 1.66 -1.17 10.32
C ALA A 66 0.88 -2.22 11.12
N VAL A 67 1.29 -3.48 11.03
CA VAL A 67 0.70 -4.62 11.75
C VAL A 67 0.99 -4.50 13.24
N GLY A 68 2.22 -4.18 13.63
CA GLY A 68 2.58 -3.98 15.04
C GLY A 68 1.76 -2.87 15.69
N ALA A 69 1.63 -1.73 15.02
CA ALA A 69 0.83 -0.60 15.49
C ALA A 69 -0.66 -0.94 15.58
N ALA A 70 -1.22 -1.63 14.58
CA ALA A 70 -2.63 -2.06 14.60
C ALA A 70 -2.89 -3.09 15.71
N TYR A 71 -1.99 -4.06 15.88
CA TYR A 71 -2.07 -5.06 16.94
C TYR A 71 -2.02 -4.43 18.33
N TRP A 72 -1.10 -3.47 18.53
CA TRP A 72 -1.04 -2.72 19.78
C TRP A 72 -2.31 -1.91 20.03
N ALA A 73 -2.82 -1.22 19.00
CA ALA A 73 -4.03 -0.42 19.11
C ALA A 73 -5.28 -1.24 19.44
N ALA A 74 -5.38 -2.47 18.93
CA ALA A 74 -6.48 -3.39 19.22
C ALA A 74 -6.58 -3.75 20.72
N ARG A 75 -5.50 -3.58 21.49
CA ARG A 75 -5.44 -3.88 22.94
C ARG A 75 -5.71 -2.68 23.83
N LEU A 76 -5.87 -1.49 23.26
CA LEU A 76 -6.18 -0.29 24.02
C LEU A 76 -7.69 -0.07 24.10
N PRO A 77 -8.21 0.52 25.19
CA PRO A 77 -9.62 0.88 25.28
C PRO A 77 -9.99 1.89 24.18
N ALA A 78 -10.89 1.47 23.29
CA ALA A 78 -11.28 2.19 22.09
C ALA A 78 -12.16 3.41 22.41
N ARG A 79 -11.56 4.53 22.81
CA ARG A 79 -12.28 5.78 23.10
C ARG A 79 -12.41 6.75 21.91
N ARG A 80 -11.69 6.55 20.79
CA ARG A 80 -11.69 7.43 19.60
C ARG A 80 -11.49 6.66 18.29
N VAL A 81 -12.05 7.17 17.18
CA VAL A 81 -11.98 6.56 15.83
C VAL A 81 -10.54 6.35 15.36
N PHE A 82 -9.62 7.29 15.64
CA PHE A 82 -8.19 7.19 15.30
C PHE A 82 -7.42 6.12 16.08
N ARG A 83 -8.02 5.48 17.08
CA ARG A 83 -7.43 4.33 17.78
C ARG A 83 -7.92 2.99 17.23
N LYS A 84 -8.77 2.98 16.20
CA LYS A 84 -9.20 1.74 15.58
C LYS A 84 -8.02 1.13 14.80
N PRO A 85 -7.73 -0.17 14.96
CA PRO A 85 -6.61 -0.83 14.28
C PRO A 85 -6.69 -0.70 12.76
N ALA A 86 -7.90 -0.76 12.20
CA ALA A 86 -8.17 -0.50 10.78
C ALA A 86 -7.73 0.90 10.33
N VAL A 87 -8.03 1.95 11.11
CA VAL A 87 -7.67 3.33 10.75
C VAL A 87 -6.17 3.53 10.83
N ILE A 88 -5.52 3.02 11.89
CA ILE A 88 -4.07 3.12 12.06
C ILE A 88 -3.33 2.40 10.93
N ALA A 89 -3.70 1.15 10.64
CA ALA A 89 -3.09 0.42 9.53
C ALA A 89 -3.35 1.11 8.19
N ALA A 90 -4.58 1.57 7.92
CA ALA A 90 -4.89 2.31 6.70
C ALA A 90 -3.99 3.53 6.53
N MET A 91 -3.85 4.37 7.57
CA MET A 91 -2.98 5.54 7.52
C MET A 91 -1.51 5.14 7.32
N LEU A 92 -0.99 4.17 8.07
CA LEU A 92 0.41 3.76 7.96
C LEU A 92 0.74 3.23 6.56
N TYR A 93 -0.09 2.37 5.98
CA TYR A 93 0.13 1.92 4.60
C TYR A 93 -0.04 3.05 3.59
N MET A 94 -1.07 3.90 3.75
CA MET A 94 -1.34 5.04 2.87
C MET A 94 -0.16 6.03 2.81
N PHE A 95 0.50 6.28 3.94
CA PHE A 95 1.58 7.28 4.04
C PHE A 95 3.00 6.70 3.90
N LEU A 96 3.22 5.41 4.19
CA LEU A 96 4.57 4.85 4.14
C LEU A 96 4.83 4.07 2.85
N THR A 97 3.81 3.43 2.27
CA THR A 97 4.01 2.60 1.08
C THR A 97 4.39 3.42 -0.16
N PRO A 98 3.69 4.51 -0.53
CA PRO A 98 4.06 5.27 -1.74
C PRO A 98 5.52 5.79 -1.75
N PRO A 99 6.06 6.41 -0.69
CA PRO A 99 7.46 6.85 -0.70
C PRO A 99 8.44 5.68 -0.68
N MET A 100 8.12 4.57 0.01
CA MET A 100 8.95 3.39 0.00
C MET A 100 8.99 2.73 -1.39
N ALA A 101 7.84 2.62 -2.06
CA ALA A 101 7.75 2.10 -3.42
C ALA A 101 8.55 2.95 -4.40
N TYR A 102 8.46 4.27 -4.26
CA TYR A 102 9.24 5.21 -5.07
C TYR A 102 10.74 5.06 -4.84
N ALA A 103 11.19 4.94 -3.58
CA ALA A 103 12.60 4.70 -3.27
C ALA A 103 13.09 3.37 -3.86
N LEU A 104 12.30 2.30 -3.78
CA LEU A 104 12.63 1.01 -4.40
C LEU A 104 12.76 1.12 -5.91
N LEU A 105 11.89 1.90 -6.57
CA LEU A 105 11.99 2.14 -8.02
C LEU A 105 13.26 2.92 -8.39
N LEU A 106 13.63 3.93 -7.60
CA LEU A 106 14.88 4.66 -7.81
C LEU A 106 16.11 3.78 -7.64
N VAL A 107 16.11 2.89 -6.63
CA VAL A 107 17.19 1.92 -6.42
C VAL A 107 17.23 0.91 -7.57
N TYR A 108 16.07 0.36 -7.97
CA TYR A 108 15.95 -0.58 -9.09
C TYR A 108 16.46 0.02 -10.40
N ALA A 109 16.20 1.31 -10.64
CA ALA A 109 16.66 2.02 -11.84
C ALA A 109 18.11 2.52 -11.75
N ASP A 110 18.84 2.23 -10.66
CA ASP A 110 20.17 2.78 -10.35
C ASP A 110 20.21 4.33 -10.35
N MET A 111 19.05 4.95 -10.10
CA MET A 111 18.87 6.41 -10.13
C MET A 111 18.90 7.04 -8.73
N TRP A 112 19.04 6.25 -7.67
CA TRP A 112 19.04 6.75 -6.29
C TRP A 112 20.09 7.85 -6.04
N GLN A 113 21.25 7.74 -6.67
CA GLN A 113 22.33 8.72 -6.53
C GLN A 113 22.00 10.07 -7.18
N TYR A 114 21.13 10.08 -8.19
CA TYR A 114 20.71 11.26 -8.94
C TYR A 114 19.42 11.90 -8.41
N ARG A 115 19.03 11.58 -7.17
CA ARG A 115 17.77 12.05 -6.59
C ARG A 115 17.83 13.57 -6.32
N ALA A 116 17.17 14.35 -7.18
CA ALA A 116 16.94 15.77 -6.98
C ALA A 116 15.58 15.96 -6.28
N TRP A 117 15.58 16.20 -4.97
CA TRP A 117 14.36 16.19 -4.14
C TRP A 117 13.28 17.17 -4.60
N ASP A 118 13.70 18.34 -5.06
CA ASP A 118 12.89 19.37 -5.68
C ASP A 118 12.15 18.87 -6.94
N MET A 119 12.83 18.07 -7.77
CA MET A 119 12.24 17.46 -8.97
C MET A 119 11.42 16.21 -8.65
N ILE A 120 11.72 15.55 -7.53
CA ILE A 120 11.07 14.30 -7.09
C ILE A 120 9.70 14.55 -6.46
N ILE A 121 9.56 15.60 -5.66
CA ILE A 121 8.33 15.86 -4.89
C ILE A 121 7.07 15.86 -5.77
N PRO A 122 7.00 16.55 -6.93
CA PRO A 122 5.82 16.52 -7.78
C PRO A 122 5.47 15.11 -8.28
N THR A 123 6.48 14.32 -8.64
CA THR A 123 6.33 12.93 -9.08
C THR A 123 5.85 12.05 -7.94
N LEU A 124 6.41 12.24 -6.74
CA LEU A 124 6.00 11.54 -5.54
C LEU A 124 4.55 11.88 -5.15
N VAL A 125 4.14 13.14 -5.27
CA VAL A 125 2.74 13.57 -5.02
C VAL A 125 1.77 12.89 -5.98
N ARG A 126 2.12 12.80 -7.27
CA ARG A 126 1.31 12.05 -8.26
C ARG A 126 1.26 10.56 -7.92
N ALA A 127 2.40 9.96 -7.55
CA ALA A 127 2.47 8.58 -7.09
C ALA A 127 1.62 8.34 -5.84
N TYR A 128 1.56 9.32 -4.92
CA TYR A 128 0.67 9.30 -3.77
C TYR A 128 -0.80 9.24 -4.19
N LEU A 129 -1.25 10.12 -5.07
CA LEU A 129 -2.64 10.10 -5.53
C LEU A 129 -3.00 8.77 -6.21
N MET A 130 -2.05 8.16 -6.92
CA MET A 130 -2.26 6.87 -7.57
C MET A 130 -2.22 5.67 -6.61
N LEU A 131 -1.26 5.62 -5.68
CA LEU A 131 -1.01 4.42 -4.85
C LEU A 131 -1.72 4.47 -3.50
N ALA A 132 -1.80 5.65 -2.89
CA ALA A 132 -2.21 5.80 -1.50
C ALA A 132 -3.64 5.29 -1.22
N PRO A 133 -4.64 5.48 -2.10
CA PRO A 133 -5.99 4.93 -1.89
C PRO A 133 -5.99 3.41 -1.80
N ALA A 134 -5.33 2.72 -2.74
CA ALA A 134 -5.22 1.26 -2.73
C ALA A 134 -4.45 0.76 -1.49
N CYS A 135 -3.35 1.41 -1.12
CA CYS A 135 -2.58 1.09 0.08
C CYS A 135 -3.42 1.27 1.35
N GLY A 136 -4.21 2.34 1.42
CA GLY A 136 -5.11 2.62 2.53
C GLY A 136 -6.21 1.57 2.67
N VAL A 137 -6.82 1.13 1.57
CA VAL A 137 -7.81 0.05 1.57
C VAL A 137 -7.20 -1.25 2.10
N VAL A 138 -6.04 -1.66 1.58
CA VAL A 138 -5.34 -2.86 2.05
C VAL A 138 -5.02 -2.75 3.54
N GLY A 139 -4.49 -1.61 3.98
CA GLY A 139 -4.21 -1.35 5.38
C GLY A 139 -5.44 -1.43 6.27
N GLY A 140 -6.56 -0.87 5.81
CA GLY A 140 -7.85 -0.96 6.49
C GLY A 140 -8.33 -2.40 6.66
N LEU A 141 -8.23 -3.22 5.61
CA LEU A 141 -8.59 -4.65 5.65
C LEU A 141 -7.71 -5.44 6.62
N ILE A 142 -6.39 -5.23 6.57
CA ILE A 142 -5.45 -5.87 7.50
C ILE A 142 -5.75 -5.46 8.94
N GLY A 143 -5.91 -4.16 9.20
CA GLY A 143 -6.21 -3.65 10.53
C GLY A 143 -7.58 -4.12 11.05
N TRP A 144 -8.56 -4.32 10.17
CA TRP A 144 -9.86 -4.87 10.54
C TRP A 144 -9.77 -6.33 10.99
N SER A 145 -8.84 -7.12 10.44
CA SER A 145 -8.59 -8.51 10.86
C SER A 145 -8.13 -8.68 12.30
N PHE A 146 -7.81 -7.58 13.02
CA PHE A 146 -7.47 -7.57 14.45
C PHE A 146 -8.64 -7.22 15.37
N LYS A 147 -9.82 -6.90 14.81
CA LYS A 147 -11.03 -6.60 15.57
C LYS A 147 -11.84 -7.87 15.93
N GLN A 148 -11.38 -9.04 15.50
CA GLN A 148 -11.98 -10.35 15.77
C GLN A 148 -11.49 -10.91 17.10
#